data_AF-A0A2I0NM34-F1
#
_entry.id   AF-A0A2I0NM34-F1
#
_cell.length_a   1.000
_cell.length_b   1.000
_cell.length_c   1.000
_cell.angle_alpha   90.00
_cell.angle_beta   90.00
_cell.angle_gamma   90.00
#
_symmetry.space_group_name_H-M   'P 1'
#
loop_
_entity.id
_entity.type
_entity.pdbx_description
1 polymer ?
#
loop_
_entity_poly.entity_id
_entity_poly.type
_entity_poly.pdbx_seq_one_letter_code
_entity_poly.pdbx_strand_id
1 'polypeptide(L)'
;MIRLGERFCGRESFTAKALGILPSYNIYRKTYALLKRSRRWSPEELAAYQAQALSRLLEHAYENVPYYRRVFQERGLVPGDIQA
;
A
#
# COMPACT_ATOMS: atom_id res chain seq x y z
N MET A 1 -16.67 25.56 -4.80
CA MET A 1 -17.20 25.57 -6.19
C MET A 1 -16.38 24.62 -7.04
N ILE A 2 -16.87 23.40 -7.28
CA ILE A 2 -16.41 22.55 -8.38
C ILE A 2 -17.69 22.04 -9.05
N ARG A 3 -18.07 22.70 -10.14
CA ARG A 3 -19.26 22.38 -10.93
C ARG A 3 -18.82 22.29 -12.38
N LEU A 4 -18.06 21.25 -12.70
CA LEU A 4 -17.70 20.91 -14.08
C LEU A 4 -17.51 19.39 -14.15
N GLY A 5 -18.62 18.69 -14.34
CA GLY A 5 -18.63 17.24 -14.45
C GLY A 5 -20.00 16.70 -14.86
N GLU A 6 -21.07 17.46 -14.60
CA GLU A 6 -22.42 17.09 -14.99
C GLU A 6 -22.77 17.66 -16.37
N ARG A 7 -22.20 17.11 -17.46
CA ARG A 7 -22.98 17.06 -18.73
C ARG A 7 -22.49 16.16 -19.87
N PHE A 8 -21.34 15.50 -19.83
CA PHE A 8 -20.95 14.65 -20.96
C PHE A 8 -20.24 13.36 -20.54
N CYS A 9 -21.01 12.27 -20.38
CA CYS A 9 -20.74 11.02 -21.08
C CYS A 9 -21.91 10.05 -20.88
N GLY A 10 -22.48 9.55 -21.98
CA GLY A 10 -23.46 8.46 -21.93
C GLY A 10 -22.87 7.23 -21.23
N ARG A 11 -23.70 6.54 -20.45
CA ARG A 11 -23.38 5.48 -19.48
C ARG A 11 -22.66 4.22 -20.02
N GLU A 12 -22.25 4.18 -21.30
CA GLU A 12 -21.65 3.01 -21.96
C GLU A 12 -20.34 3.33 -22.73
N SER A 13 -19.79 4.55 -22.63
CA SER A 13 -18.58 4.88 -23.40
C SER A 13 -17.34 4.13 -22.87
N PHE A 14 -16.67 3.38 -23.74
CA PHE A 14 -15.37 2.74 -23.47
C PHE A 14 -14.34 3.74 -22.93
N THR A 15 -14.36 4.99 -23.42
CA THR A 15 -13.44 6.03 -22.95
C THR A 15 -13.75 6.49 -21.53
N ALA A 16 -15.02 6.54 -21.13
CA ALA A 16 -15.39 6.87 -19.75
C ALA A 16 -14.94 5.76 -18.78
N LYS A 17 -15.10 4.49 -19.17
CA LYS A 17 -14.60 3.33 -18.41
C LYS A 17 -13.06 3.36 -18.32
N ALA A 18 -12.36 3.70 -19.40
CA ALA A 18 -10.90 3.82 -19.44
C ALA A 18 -10.35 5.02 -18.65
N LEU A 19 -11.05 6.15 -18.63
CA LEU A 19 -10.66 7.30 -17.79
C LEU A 19 -10.85 6.99 -16.29
N GLY A 20 -11.86 6.17 -15.95
CA GLY A 20 -12.14 5.77 -14.57
C GLY A 20 -11.00 4.97 -13.90
N ILE A 21 -10.16 4.27 -14.66
CA ILE A 21 -9.04 3.49 -14.11
C ILE A 21 -7.75 4.32 -13.91
N LEU A 22 -7.68 5.52 -14.47
CA LEU A 22 -6.47 6.35 -14.43
C LEU A 22 -5.93 6.63 -13.00
N PRO A 23 -6.78 6.92 -11.99
CA PRO A 23 -6.28 7.15 -10.62
C PRO A 23 -5.52 5.95 -10.05
N SER A 24 -5.97 4.73 -10.38
CA SER A 24 -5.38 3.48 -9.89
C SER A 24 -4.19 2.99 -10.74
N TYR A 25 -3.99 3.56 -11.94
CA TYR A 25 -2.99 3.10 -12.89
C TYR A 25 -1.56 3.16 -12.33
N ASN A 26 -1.22 4.22 -11.58
CA ASN A 26 0.11 4.34 -10.99
C ASN A 26 0.41 3.23 -9.97
N ILE A 27 -0.57 2.95 -9.12
CA ILE A 27 -0.50 1.89 -8.10
C ILE A 27 -0.35 0.54 -8.79
N TYR A 28 -1.22 0.24 -9.76
CA TYR A 28 -1.13 -0.97 -10.58
C TYR A 28 0.27 -1.16 -11.17
N ARG A 29 0.81 -0.12 -11.83
CA ARG A 29 2.10 -0.20 -12.50
C ARG A 29 3.25 -0.47 -11.53
N LYS A 30 3.24 0.16 -10.35
CA LYS A 30 4.23 -0.06 -9.28
C LYS A 30 4.14 -1.48 -8.73
N THR A 31 2.95 -1.95 -8.38
CA THR A 31 2.72 -3.30 -7.85
C THR A 31 3.10 -4.35 -8.87
N TYR A 32 2.73 -4.18 -10.13
CA TYR A 32 3.08 -5.10 -11.21
C TYR A 32 4.59 -5.21 -11.42
N ALA A 33 5.31 -4.08 -11.40
CA ALA A 33 6.76 -4.07 -11.51
C ALA A 33 7.45 -4.80 -10.33
N LEU A 34 6.97 -4.57 -9.11
CA LEU A 34 7.43 -5.27 -7.91
C LEU A 34 7.25 -6.78 -8.05
N LEU A 35 6.05 -7.24 -8.40
CA LEU A 35 5.74 -8.66 -8.57
C LEU A 35 6.60 -9.29 -9.67
N LYS A 36 6.78 -8.61 -10.80
CA LYS A 36 7.61 -9.11 -11.90
C LYS A 36 9.07 -9.30 -11.46
N ARG A 37 9.61 -8.39 -10.64
CA ARG A 37 10.94 -8.50 -10.05
C ARG A 37 11.01 -9.63 -9.02
N SER A 38 10.05 -9.67 -8.09
CA SER A 38 10.11 -10.58 -6.93
C SER A 38 9.93 -12.05 -7.27
N ARG A 39 9.35 -12.35 -8.45
CA ARG A 39 9.23 -13.73 -8.96
C ARG A 39 10.53 -14.51 -9.06
N ARG A 40 11.69 -13.84 -9.08
CA ARG A 40 13.01 -14.47 -9.17
C ARG A 40 13.82 -14.34 -7.88
N TRP A 41 13.24 -13.81 -6.82
CA TRP A 41 13.94 -13.66 -5.55
C TRP A 41 14.24 -15.01 -4.93
N SER A 42 15.40 -15.11 -4.30
CA SER A 42 15.68 -16.19 -3.36
C SER A 42 14.76 -16.05 -2.12
N PRO A 43 14.61 -17.13 -1.33
CA PRO A 43 13.90 -17.06 -0.06
C PRO A 43 14.45 -15.96 0.86
N GLU A 44 15.76 -15.75 0.89
CA GLU A 44 16.43 -14.75 1.72
C GLU A 44 16.13 -13.32 1.25
N GLU A 45 16.14 -13.09 -0.07
CA GLU A 45 15.77 -11.78 -0.65
C GLU A 45 14.30 -11.44 -0.37
N LEU A 46 13.41 -12.44 -0.46
CA LEU A 46 11.99 -12.27 -0.14
C LEU A 46 11.79 -11.98 1.34
N ALA A 47 12.45 -12.74 2.23
CA ALA A 47 12.39 -12.53 3.67
C ALA A 47 12.92 -11.14 4.05
N ALA A 48 14.04 -10.70 3.48
CA ALA A 48 14.58 -9.36 3.71
C ALA A 48 13.61 -8.26 3.28
N TYR A 49 12.95 -8.42 2.12
CA TYR A 49 11.92 -7.49 1.67
C TYR A 49 10.72 -7.45 2.62
N GLN A 50 10.24 -8.62 3.07
CA GLN A 50 9.11 -8.74 4.00
C GLN A 50 9.44 -8.12 5.35
N ALA A 51 10.63 -8.37 5.89
CA ALA A 51 11.10 -7.77 7.14
C ALA A 51 11.13 -6.23 7.05
N GLN A 52 11.64 -5.67 5.94
CA GLN A 52 11.65 -4.22 5.73
C GLN A 52 10.23 -3.63 5.55
N ALA A 53 9.32 -4.37 4.91
CA ALA A 53 7.93 -3.95 4.81
C ALA A 53 7.21 -3.99 6.17
N LEU A 54 7.49 -5.02 6.97
CA LEU A 54 6.94 -5.18 8.32
C LEU A 54 7.42 -4.07 9.25
N SER A 55 8.73 -3.78 9.30
CA SER A 55 9.27 -2.69 10.16
C SER A 55 8.57 -1.36 9.88
N ARG A 56 8.43 -0.97 8.60
CA ARG A 56 7.72 0.25 8.21
C ARG A 56 6.24 0.26 8.63
N LEU A 57 5.57 -0.89 8.52
CA LEU A 57 4.17 -1.02 8.94
C LEU A 57 4.03 -0.87 10.45
N LEU A 58 4.91 -1.52 11.23
CA LEU A 58 4.90 -1.46 12.68
C LEU A 58 5.25 -0.07 13.20
N GLU A 59 6.25 0.60 12.61
CA GLU A 59 6.60 1.99 12.90
C GLU A 59 5.39 2.90 12.67
N HIS A 60 4.78 2.83 11.48
CA HIS A 60 3.61 3.64 11.18
C HIS A 60 2.45 3.36 12.14
N ALA A 61 2.17 2.10 12.46
CA ALA A 61 1.11 1.71 13.39
C ALA A 61 1.38 2.24 14.81
N TYR A 62 2.60 2.11 15.30
CA TYR A 62 3.00 2.60 16.62
C TYR A 62 2.93 4.13 16.71
N GLU A 63 3.33 4.83 15.66
CA GLU A 63 3.33 6.28 15.59
C GLU A 63 1.95 6.88 15.35
N ASN A 64 1.07 6.24 14.59
CA ASN A 64 -0.13 6.90 14.08
C ASN A 64 -1.44 6.29 14.59
N VAL A 65 -1.42 5.07 15.15
CA VAL A 65 -2.64 4.36 15.58
C VAL A 65 -2.66 4.21 17.11
N PRO A 66 -3.53 4.94 17.83
CA PRO A 66 -3.55 4.93 19.30
C PRO A 66 -3.69 3.53 19.92
N TYR A 67 -4.50 2.67 19.30
CA TYR A 67 -4.69 1.29 19.74
C TYR A 67 -3.38 0.50 19.72
N TYR A 68 -2.64 0.50 18.60
CA TYR A 68 -1.39 -0.26 18.49
C TYR A 68 -0.29 0.32 19.36
N ARG A 69 -0.20 1.64 19.47
CA ARG A 69 0.73 2.27 20.43
C ARG A 69 0.50 1.76 21.85
N ARG A 70 -0.76 1.72 22.31
CA ARG A 70 -1.12 1.23 23.64
C ARG A 70 -0.71 -0.24 23.83
N VAL A 71 -1.03 -1.10 22.87
CA VAL A 71 -0.71 -2.55 22.89
C VAL A 71 0.80 -2.80 23.02
N PHE A 72 1.62 -2.01 22.35
CA PHE A 72 3.08 -2.08 22.41
C PHE A 72 3.61 -1.62 23.77
N GLN A 73 3.14 -0.46 24.25
CA GLN A 73 3.53 0.10 25.55
C GLN A 73 3.15 -0.82 26.72
N GLU A 74 1.95 -1.40 26.71
CA GLU A 74 1.49 -2.36 27.73
C GLU A 74 2.37 -3.62 27.81
N ARG A 75 3.01 -4.00 26.70
CA ARG A 75 3.91 -5.17 26.62
C ARG A 75 5.38 -4.80 26.76
N GLY A 76 5.70 -3.51 26.91
CA GLY A 76 7.08 -3.02 26.96
C GLY A 76 7.85 -3.23 25.64
N LEU A 77 7.16 -3.26 24.51
CA LEU A 77 7.74 -3.50 23.18
C LEU A 77 7.86 -2.20 22.37
N VAL A 78 8.87 -2.15 21.50
CA VAL A 78 9.00 -1.18 20.41
C VAL A 78 8.98 -1.89 19.05
N PRO A 79 8.65 -1.21 17.93
CA PRO A 79 8.63 -1.81 16.60
C PRO A 79 9.89 -2.60 16.23
N GLY A 80 11.07 -2.14 16.66
CA GLY A 80 12.35 -2.79 16.40
C GLY A 80 12.57 -4.13 17.12
N ASP A 81 11.76 -4.45 18.13
CA ASP A 81 11.87 -5.72 18.86
C ASP A 81 11.28 -6.90 18.07
N ILE A 82 10.45 -6.61 17.05
CA ILE A 82 9.78 -7.64 16.24
C ILE A 82 10.62 -7.90 14.98
N GLN A 83 11.22 -9.09 14.92
CA GLN A 83 11.97 -9.60 13.76
C GLN A 83 11.16 -10.70 13.06
N ALA A 84 11.22 -10.72 11.72
CA ALA A 84 10.53 -11.69 10.85
C ALA A 84 11.52 -12.65 10.19
#